data_AF-A0A842WCJ6-F1
#
_entry.id   AF-A0A842WCJ6-F1
#
_cell.length_a   1.000
_cell.length_b   1.000
_cell.length_c   1.000
_cell.angle_alpha   90.00
_cell.angle_beta   90.00
_cell.angle_gamma   90.00
#
_symmetry.space_group_name_H-M   'P 1'
#
loop_
_entity.id
_entity.type
_entity.pdbx_description
1 polymer ?
#
loop_
_entity_poly.entity_id
_entity_poly.type
_entity_poly.pdbx_seq_one_letter_code
_entity_poly.pdbx_strand_id
1 'polypeptide(L)'
;MKNTVSSDEARRLILEGKAPSGMHVGGDLYLRKYTSLESLPEGMHVGGDLDLHVCTSLKSLPEGLHVEGYLDLEGCTSLKSLPENLHVGGFLNLVGCTSLKSLPEGLHVGGYLSLYRCTSLESLPEELHVEGYLDILGCTSLKTLPEGLYVGGWLDLVGCTSLKRLPYSIHVGGSILCDEALIRRIPLEDLPLYMSIKWGKEELEQDYKERLEALSEADSDS
;
A
#
# COMPACT_ATOMS: atom_id res chain seq x y z
N MET A 1 -0.71 29.80 -17.16
CA MET A 1 -0.33 28.52 -17.79
C MET A 1 0.91 28.05 -17.06
N LYS A 2 0.85 26.92 -16.36
CA LYS A 2 2.08 26.32 -15.79
C LYS A 2 2.94 25.87 -16.98
N ASN A 3 4.24 26.14 -16.96
CA ASN A 3 5.12 25.89 -18.10
C ASN A 3 5.46 24.39 -18.15
N THR A 4 4.65 23.62 -18.86
CA THR A 4 4.80 22.17 -18.98
C THR A 4 6.02 21.81 -19.82
N VAL A 5 6.86 20.90 -19.34
CA VAL A 5 8.02 20.32 -20.05
C VAL A 5 7.68 18.95 -20.64
N SER A 6 8.36 18.56 -21.71
CA SER A 6 8.25 17.20 -22.25
C SER A 6 8.92 16.19 -21.33
N SER A 7 8.53 14.92 -21.44
CA SER A 7 9.10 13.82 -20.66
C SER A 7 10.60 13.67 -20.85
N ASP A 8 11.10 13.82 -22.07
CA ASP A 8 12.53 13.73 -22.39
C ASP A 8 13.32 14.86 -21.73
N GLU A 9 12.79 16.09 -21.76
CA GLU A 9 13.43 17.25 -21.14
C GLU A 9 13.39 17.15 -19.62
N ALA A 10 12.26 16.75 -19.04
CA ALA A 10 12.13 16.51 -17.60
C ALA A 10 13.15 15.47 -17.13
N ARG A 11 13.21 14.32 -17.82
CA ARG A 11 14.18 13.27 -17.54
C ARG A 11 15.60 13.81 -17.59
N ARG A 12 15.97 14.53 -18.66
CA ARG A 12 17.31 15.10 -18.80
C ARG A 12 17.65 16.04 -17.64
N LEU A 13 16.76 16.97 -17.29
CA LEU A 13 16.96 17.92 -16.21
C LEU A 13 17.11 17.25 -14.84
N ILE A 14 16.31 16.21 -14.55
CA ILE A 14 16.38 15.46 -13.30
C ILE A 14 17.72 14.74 -13.19
N LEU A 15 18.12 14.00 -14.24
CA LEU A 15 19.35 13.22 -14.22
C LEU A 15 20.63 14.09 -14.21
N GLU A 16 20.54 15.33 -14.68
CA GLU A 16 21.61 16.33 -14.58
C GLU A 16 21.60 17.12 -13.26
N GLY A 17 20.62 16.90 -12.38
CA GLY A 17 20.47 17.68 -11.13
C GLY A 17 20.10 19.14 -11.35
N LYS A 18 19.45 19.46 -12.48
CA LYS A 18 19.07 20.82 -12.91
C LYS A 18 17.56 21.05 -12.93
N ALA A 19 16.77 20.06 -12.54
CA ALA A 19 15.32 20.16 -12.50
C ALA A 19 14.86 21.22 -11.48
N PRO A 20 14.13 22.27 -11.89
CA PRO A 20 13.58 23.24 -10.94
C PRO A 20 12.46 22.63 -10.09
N SER A 21 12.27 23.19 -8.90
CA SER A 21 11.07 22.94 -8.08
C SER A 21 9.81 23.37 -8.83
N GLY A 22 8.70 22.66 -8.59
CA GLY A 22 7.42 22.94 -9.22
C GLY A 22 7.37 22.58 -10.70
N MET A 23 8.24 21.69 -11.19
CA MET A 23 8.24 21.25 -12.59
C MET A 23 6.94 20.50 -12.96
N HIS A 24 6.34 20.83 -14.10
CA HIS A 24 5.16 20.14 -14.67
C HIS A 24 5.58 19.29 -15.86
N VAL A 25 5.46 17.97 -15.77
CA VAL A 25 5.68 17.04 -16.88
C VAL A 25 4.35 16.74 -17.55
N GLY A 26 4.25 16.93 -18.87
CA GLY A 26 2.97 16.87 -19.58
C GLY A 26 2.38 15.47 -19.81
N GLY A 27 3.09 14.42 -19.43
CA GLY A 27 2.70 13.02 -19.62
C GLY A 27 3.61 12.12 -18.80
N ASP A 28 3.86 10.91 -19.30
CA ASP A 28 4.60 9.88 -18.55
C ASP A 28 6.08 10.22 -18.41
N LEU A 29 6.68 9.90 -17.25
CA LEU A 29 8.08 10.09 -16.93
C LEU A 29 8.72 8.77 -16.49
N TYR A 30 9.64 8.26 -17.31
CA TYR A 30 10.34 7.00 -17.04
C TYR A 30 11.78 7.24 -16.55
N LEU A 31 12.02 6.95 -15.28
CA LEU A 31 13.31 7.04 -14.57
C LEU A 31 13.80 5.68 -14.04
N ARG A 32 13.14 4.58 -14.43
CA ARG A 32 13.47 3.20 -14.06
C ARG A 32 14.96 2.85 -14.13
N LYS A 33 15.39 2.07 -13.14
CA LYS A 33 16.73 1.49 -12.97
C LYS A 33 17.85 2.52 -12.89
N TYR A 34 17.53 3.80 -12.66
CA TYR A 34 18.53 4.81 -12.38
C TYR A 34 18.98 4.72 -10.93
N THR A 35 19.82 3.72 -10.65
CA THR A 35 20.18 3.31 -9.29
C THR A 35 20.93 4.36 -8.48
N SER A 36 21.42 5.44 -9.10
CA SER A 36 22.04 6.59 -8.44
C SER A 36 21.09 7.77 -8.20
N LEU A 37 19.81 7.68 -8.59
CA LEU A 37 18.81 8.72 -8.31
C LEU A 37 18.56 8.78 -6.80
N GLU A 38 18.87 9.91 -6.16
CA GLU A 38 18.68 10.08 -4.71
C GLU A 38 17.40 10.84 -4.35
N SER A 39 16.92 11.73 -5.21
CA SER A 39 15.72 12.54 -5.02
C SER A 39 15.13 13.04 -6.35
N LEU A 40 13.89 13.50 -6.28
CA LEU A 40 13.19 14.23 -7.33
C LEU A 40 13.04 15.71 -6.90
N PRO A 41 12.77 16.65 -7.82
CA PRO A 41 12.53 18.05 -7.47
C PRO A 41 11.24 18.23 -6.64
N GLU A 42 11.28 19.13 -5.66
CA GLU A 42 10.12 19.53 -4.82
C GLU A 42 8.95 20.04 -5.65
N GLY A 43 7.72 19.70 -5.25
CA GLY A 43 6.49 20.19 -5.88
C GLY A 43 6.28 19.72 -7.33
N MET A 44 6.96 18.66 -7.77
CA MET A 44 6.86 18.13 -9.13
C MET A 44 5.46 17.58 -9.40
N HIS A 45 4.92 17.87 -10.58
CA HIS A 45 3.64 17.33 -11.05
C HIS A 45 3.88 16.55 -12.33
N VAL A 46 3.41 15.31 -12.37
CA VAL A 46 3.48 14.41 -13.53
C VAL A 46 2.07 14.20 -14.06
N GLY A 47 1.81 14.63 -15.28
CA GLY A 47 0.49 14.55 -15.93
C GLY A 47 0.09 13.15 -16.41
N GLY A 48 0.98 12.17 -16.29
CA GLY A 48 0.73 10.76 -16.60
C GLY A 48 1.40 9.85 -15.56
N ASP A 49 2.01 8.76 -16.02
CA ASP A 49 2.67 7.77 -15.16
C ASP A 49 4.09 8.21 -14.76
N LEU A 50 4.52 7.87 -13.54
CA LEU A 50 5.88 8.05 -13.05
C LEU A 50 6.49 6.68 -12.71
N ASP A 51 7.46 6.24 -13.50
CA ASP A 51 8.16 4.97 -13.31
C ASP A 51 9.55 5.19 -12.71
N LEU A 52 9.71 4.79 -11.45
CA LEU A 52 10.94 4.82 -10.66
C LEU A 52 11.40 3.39 -10.30
N HIS A 53 10.90 2.36 -10.99
CA HIS A 53 11.22 0.96 -10.73
C HIS A 53 12.73 0.74 -10.55
N VAL A 54 13.16 0.16 -9.42
CA VAL A 54 14.57 -0.16 -9.09
C VAL A 54 15.48 1.09 -9.01
N CYS A 55 14.96 2.24 -8.60
CA CYS A 55 15.77 3.38 -8.15
C CYS A 55 16.33 3.13 -6.74
N THR A 56 17.30 2.22 -6.62
CA THR A 56 17.77 1.68 -5.32
C THR A 56 18.45 2.68 -4.40
N SER A 57 18.86 3.87 -4.86
CA SER A 57 19.40 4.94 -3.99
C SER A 57 18.37 5.98 -3.56
N LEU A 58 17.14 5.90 -4.08
CA LEU A 58 16.05 6.82 -3.74
C LEU A 58 15.64 6.56 -2.28
N LYS A 59 15.81 7.56 -1.42
CA LYS A 59 15.54 7.43 0.02
C LYS A 59 14.17 7.96 0.43
N SER A 60 13.66 8.95 -0.30
CA SER A 60 12.34 9.53 -0.10
C SER A 60 11.85 10.15 -1.41
N LEU A 61 10.54 10.32 -1.52
CA LEU A 61 9.95 11.21 -2.52
C LEU A 61 9.87 12.64 -1.95
N PRO A 62 9.91 13.68 -2.81
CA PRO A 62 9.88 15.07 -2.37
C PRO A 62 8.47 15.52 -2.00
N GLU A 63 8.35 16.58 -1.19
CA GLU A 63 7.07 17.14 -0.78
C GLU A 63 6.34 17.76 -1.98
N GLY A 64 5.00 17.68 -1.94
CA GLY A 64 4.14 18.19 -3.01
C GLY A 64 4.28 17.47 -4.36
N LEU A 65 4.87 16.26 -4.39
CA LEU A 65 4.82 15.39 -5.55
C LEU A 65 3.36 15.00 -5.85
N HIS A 66 2.95 15.15 -7.11
CA HIS A 66 1.64 14.76 -7.59
C HIS A 66 1.77 13.98 -8.90
N VAL A 67 1.11 12.82 -8.97
CA VAL A 67 1.11 11.95 -10.15
C VAL A 67 -0.34 11.69 -10.56
N GLU A 68 -0.74 12.11 -11.76
CA GLU A 68 -2.10 11.89 -12.27
C GLU A 68 -2.36 10.40 -12.61
N GLY A 69 -1.32 9.69 -13.08
CA GLY A 69 -1.40 8.29 -13.46
C GLY A 69 -0.88 7.33 -12.39
N TYR A 70 -0.08 6.36 -12.82
CA TYR A 70 0.53 5.32 -11.99
C TYR A 70 1.89 5.74 -11.45
N LEU A 71 2.19 5.38 -10.21
CA LEU A 71 3.49 5.56 -9.59
C LEU A 71 4.11 4.20 -9.30
N ASP A 72 5.17 3.85 -10.04
CA ASP A 72 5.92 2.61 -9.85
C ASP A 72 7.21 2.85 -9.09
N LEU A 73 7.32 2.28 -7.89
CA LEU A 73 8.49 2.30 -7.00
C LEU A 73 8.99 0.88 -6.72
N GLU A 74 8.55 -0.13 -7.47
CA GLU A 74 8.95 -1.51 -7.25
C GLU A 74 10.47 -1.65 -7.18
N GLY A 75 10.96 -2.28 -6.10
CA GLY A 75 12.38 -2.52 -5.90
C GLY A 75 13.19 -1.29 -5.50
N CYS A 76 12.55 -0.17 -5.10
CA CYS A 76 13.22 0.95 -4.45
C CYS A 76 13.60 0.60 -2.99
N THR A 77 14.55 -0.33 -2.83
CA THR A 77 14.87 -0.96 -1.54
C THR A 77 15.40 0.00 -0.46
N SER A 78 15.90 1.18 -0.83
CA SER A 78 16.36 2.22 0.12
C SER A 78 15.30 3.25 0.48
N LEU A 79 14.10 3.17 -0.11
CA LEU A 79 13.01 4.10 0.15
C LEU A 79 12.54 3.93 1.60
N LYS A 80 12.63 5.01 2.39
CA LYS A 80 12.30 5.00 3.82
C LYS A 80 10.97 5.67 4.13
N SER A 81 10.57 6.64 3.32
CA SER A 81 9.36 7.41 3.51
C SER A 81 8.80 7.94 2.19
N LEU A 82 7.50 8.21 2.20
CA LEU A 82 6.78 9.00 1.19
C LEU A 82 6.38 10.34 1.85
N PRO A 83 6.19 11.42 1.07
CA PRO A 83 5.75 12.72 1.58
C PRO A 83 4.31 12.69 2.07
N GLU A 84 3.98 13.60 2.98
CA GLU A 84 2.59 13.78 3.42
C GLU A 84 1.71 14.23 2.24
N ASN A 85 0.43 13.83 2.27
CA ASN A 85 -0.55 14.20 1.23
C ASN A 85 -0.14 13.79 -0.21
N LEU A 86 0.68 12.75 -0.36
CA LEU A 86 1.03 12.21 -1.67
C LEU A 86 -0.24 11.82 -2.43
N HIS A 87 -0.40 12.36 -3.64
CA HIS A 87 -1.51 12.06 -4.52
C HIS A 87 -1.05 11.22 -5.71
N VAL A 88 -1.67 10.05 -5.88
CA VAL A 88 -1.52 9.17 -7.04
C VAL A 88 -2.93 8.89 -7.60
N GLY A 89 -3.22 9.40 -8.78
CA GLY A 89 -4.55 9.26 -9.39
C GLY A 89 -4.88 7.82 -9.81
N GLY A 90 -3.87 6.99 -10.06
CA GLY A 90 -4.04 5.56 -10.37
C GLY A 90 -3.39 4.63 -9.36
N PHE A 91 -2.53 3.72 -9.82
CA PHE A 91 -1.92 2.66 -9.01
C PHE A 91 -0.61 3.11 -8.38
N LEU A 92 -0.39 2.73 -7.13
CA LEU A 92 0.87 2.91 -6.40
C LEU A 92 1.51 1.54 -6.15
N ASN A 93 2.62 1.26 -6.84
CA ASN A 93 3.38 0.03 -6.70
C ASN A 93 4.60 0.28 -5.79
N LEU A 94 4.62 -0.31 -4.61
CA LEU A 94 5.72 -0.28 -3.64
C LEU A 94 6.32 -1.67 -3.40
N VAL A 95 6.08 -2.62 -4.30
CA VAL A 95 6.57 -4.00 -4.19
C VAL A 95 8.05 -4.03 -3.85
N GLY A 96 8.41 -4.72 -2.76
CA GLY A 96 9.80 -4.91 -2.35
C GLY A 96 10.51 -3.63 -1.87
N CYS A 97 9.79 -2.58 -1.48
CA CYS A 97 10.34 -1.42 -0.75
C CYS A 97 10.71 -1.80 0.70
N THR A 98 11.72 -2.65 0.87
CA THR A 98 12.05 -3.30 2.14
C THR A 98 12.54 -2.35 3.25
N SER A 99 12.88 -1.10 2.95
CA SER A 99 13.26 -0.09 3.97
C SER A 99 12.09 0.80 4.41
N LEU A 100 10.94 0.71 3.75
CA LEU A 100 9.77 1.52 4.07
C LEU A 100 9.16 1.04 5.38
N LYS A 101 9.00 1.96 6.34
CA LYS A 101 8.51 1.64 7.69
C LYS A 101 7.05 2.00 7.92
N SER A 102 6.57 3.03 7.25
CA SER A 102 5.19 3.49 7.34
C SER A 102 4.79 4.17 6.04
N LEU A 103 3.49 4.22 5.80
CA LEU A 103 2.90 5.12 4.82
C LEU A 103 2.56 6.47 5.49
N PRO A 104 2.53 7.58 4.73
CA PRO A 104 2.30 8.91 5.27
C PRO A 104 0.81 9.18 5.47
N GLU A 105 0.49 10.09 6.38
CA GLU A 105 -0.87 10.61 6.54
C GLU A 105 -1.32 11.36 5.28
N GLY A 106 -2.62 11.28 4.98
CA GLY A 106 -3.22 11.93 3.82
C GLY A 106 -2.84 11.31 2.47
N LEU A 107 -2.21 10.11 2.44
CA LEU A 107 -1.95 9.38 1.21
C LEU A 107 -3.26 9.11 0.45
N HIS A 108 -3.32 9.51 -0.81
CA HIS A 108 -4.44 9.22 -1.70
C HIS A 108 -3.99 8.35 -2.88
N VAL A 109 -4.66 7.21 -3.07
CA VAL A 109 -4.46 6.30 -4.19
C VAL A 109 -5.80 6.04 -4.86
N GLY A 110 -5.97 6.54 -6.09
CA GLY A 110 -7.23 6.41 -6.84
C GLY A 110 -7.50 5.00 -7.39
N GLY A 111 -6.51 4.10 -7.33
CA GLY A 111 -6.67 2.70 -7.74
C GLY A 111 -6.05 1.70 -6.75
N TYR A 112 -5.07 0.92 -7.19
CA TYR A 112 -4.48 -0.18 -6.43
C TYR A 112 -3.23 0.26 -5.68
N LEU A 113 -3.06 -0.24 -4.45
CA LEU A 113 -1.86 -0.08 -3.64
C LEU A 113 -1.25 -1.44 -3.37
N SER A 114 -0.06 -1.70 -3.92
CA SER A 114 0.70 -2.93 -3.59
C SER A 114 1.92 -2.60 -2.74
N LEU A 115 1.98 -3.23 -1.58
CA LEU A 115 3.06 -3.23 -0.60
C LEU A 115 3.67 -4.64 -0.48
N TYR A 116 3.48 -5.50 -1.48
CA TYR A 116 3.96 -6.87 -1.44
C TYR A 116 5.44 -6.94 -1.06
N ARG A 117 5.74 -7.71 0.00
CA ARG A 117 7.08 -7.85 0.60
C ARG A 117 7.73 -6.53 1.06
N CYS A 118 6.95 -5.55 1.49
CA CYS A 118 7.45 -4.45 2.32
C CYS A 118 7.71 -4.96 3.75
N THR A 119 8.75 -5.78 3.91
CA THR A 119 8.99 -6.55 5.15
C THR A 119 9.29 -5.69 6.38
N SER A 120 9.71 -4.44 6.22
CA SER A 120 9.94 -3.50 7.33
C SER A 120 8.76 -2.58 7.62
N LEU A 121 7.64 -2.73 6.90
CA LEU A 121 6.45 -1.91 7.13
C LEU A 121 5.84 -2.28 8.50
N GLU A 122 5.82 -1.31 9.40
CA GLU A 122 5.36 -1.48 10.79
C GLU A 122 3.93 -0.98 11.00
N SER A 123 3.50 0.04 10.23
CA SER A 123 2.17 0.65 10.32
C SER A 123 1.66 1.22 8.99
N LEU A 124 0.34 1.39 8.91
CA LEU A 124 -0.37 2.19 7.89
C LEU A 124 -0.95 3.44 8.59
N PRO A 125 -1.18 4.56 7.87
CA PRO A 125 -1.77 5.78 8.41
C PRO A 125 -3.22 5.56 8.84
N GLU A 126 -3.71 6.39 9.75
CA GLU A 126 -5.13 6.39 10.11
C GLU A 126 -5.99 6.77 8.89
N GLU A 127 -7.21 6.23 8.80
CA GLU A 127 -8.15 6.53 7.70
C GLU A 127 -7.59 6.28 6.27
N LEU A 128 -6.63 5.36 6.12
CA LEU A 128 -6.12 4.98 4.80
C LEU A 128 -7.27 4.58 3.87
N HIS A 129 -7.37 5.28 2.74
CA HIS A 129 -8.40 5.07 1.75
C HIS A 129 -7.82 4.59 0.42
N VAL A 130 -8.18 3.38 0.03
CA VAL A 130 -7.79 2.76 -1.24
C VAL A 130 -9.05 2.41 -2.02
N GLU A 131 -9.28 3.08 -3.15
CA GLU A 131 -10.49 2.85 -3.97
C GLU A 131 -10.53 1.43 -4.57
N GLY A 132 -9.36 0.84 -4.87
CA GLY A 132 -9.26 -0.50 -5.45
C GLY A 132 -8.73 -1.55 -4.47
N TYR A 133 -7.66 -2.24 -4.85
CA TYR A 133 -7.06 -3.36 -4.11
C TYR A 133 -5.92 -2.90 -3.22
N LEU A 134 -5.86 -3.43 -2.00
CA LEU A 134 -4.75 -3.28 -1.07
C LEU A 134 -4.04 -4.62 -0.90
N ASP A 135 -2.85 -4.73 -1.49
CA ASP A 135 -2.00 -5.92 -1.36
C ASP A 135 -0.90 -5.64 -0.35
N ILE A 136 -0.96 -6.27 0.82
CA ILE A 136 0.07 -6.22 1.86
C ILE A 136 0.68 -7.59 2.13
N LEU A 137 0.64 -8.48 1.13
CA LEU A 137 1.15 -9.84 1.25
C LEU A 137 2.64 -9.81 1.64
N GLY A 138 2.98 -10.55 2.70
CA GLY A 138 4.36 -10.68 3.16
C GLY A 138 4.91 -9.43 3.87
N CYS A 139 4.04 -8.49 4.28
CA CYS A 139 4.39 -7.43 5.22
C CYS A 139 4.57 -8.01 6.63
N THR A 140 5.71 -8.67 6.85
CA THR A 140 5.97 -9.47 8.06
C THR A 140 6.10 -8.66 9.35
N SER A 141 6.46 -7.37 9.26
CA SER A 141 6.60 -6.47 10.42
C SER A 141 5.32 -5.72 10.79
N LEU A 142 4.26 -5.82 9.96
CA LEU A 142 3.02 -5.07 10.17
C LEU A 142 2.25 -5.68 11.35
N LYS A 143 2.01 -4.87 12.39
CA LYS A 143 1.45 -5.34 13.67
C LYS A 143 -0.06 -5.18 13.77
N THR A 144 -0.59 -4.12 13.15
CA THR A 144 -2.00 -3.72 13.20
C THR A 144 -2.40 -3.09 11.87
N LEU A 145 -3.68 -3.19 11.54
CA LEU A 145 -4.31 -2.31 10.55
C LEU A 145 -4.96 -1.13 11.29
N PRO A 146 -5.07 0.05 10.65
CA PRO A 146 -5.67 1.23 11.26
C PRO A 146 -7.19 1.09 11.34
N GLU A 147 -7.78 1.69 12.38
CA GLU A 147 -9.23 1.91 12.39
C GLU A 147 -9.62 2.83 11.22
N GLY A 148 -10.81 2.63 10.66
CA GLY A 148 -11.30 3.38 9.50
C GLY A 148 -10.63 3.03 8.17
N LEU A 149 -9.80 1.97 8.10
CA LEU A 149 -9.23 1.48 6.84
C LEU A 149 -10.34 1.19 5.83
N TYR A 150 -10.30 1.86 4.68
CA TYR A 150 -11.21 1.64 3.56
C TYR A 150 -10.48 1.04 2.36
N VAL A 151 -10.99 -0.09 1.88
CA VAL A 151 -10.54 -0.76 0.66
C VAL A 151 -11.76 -1.06 -0.20
N GLY A 152 -11.90 -0.43 -1.36
CA GLY A 152 -13.07 -0.63 -2.23
C GLY A 152 -13.13 -2.02 -2.87
N GLY A 153 -11.99 -2.71 -3.01
CA GLY A 153 -11.87 -4.05 -3.58
C GLY A 153 -11.32 -5.10 -2.60
N TRP A 154 -10.27 -5.84 -2.98
CA TRP A 154 -9.70 -6.92 -2.18
C TRP A 154 -8.57 -6.45 -1.26
N LEU A 155 -8.42 -7.15 -0.14
CA LEU A 155 -7.34 -6.96 0.82
C LEU A 155 -6.56 -8.27 1.01
N ASP A 156 -5.28 -8.30 0.68
CA ASP A 156 -4.42 -9.48 0.85
C ASP A 156 -3.50 -9.33 2.08
N LEU A 157 -3.74 -10.18 3.09
CA LEU A 157 -3.02 -10.26 4.37
C LEU A 157 -2.13 -11.51 4.47
N VAL A 158 -2.00 -12.30 3.41
CA VAL A 158 -1.25 -13.55 3.44
C VAL A 158 0.21 -13.26 3.79
N GLY A 159 0.77 -14.00 4.75
CA GLY A 159 2.15 -13.81 5.20
C GLY A 159 2.36 -12.62 6.14
N CYS A 160 1.31 -11.92 6.59
CA CYS A 160 1.40 -10.92 7.66
C CYS A 160 1.60 -11.61 9.03
N THR A 161 2.81 -12.09 9.29
CA THR A 161 3.13 -12.92 10.46
C THR A 161 3.16 -12.17 11.80
N SER A 162 3.28 -10.84 11.79
CA SER A 162 3.22 -10.02 13.02
C SER A 162 1.83 -9.46 13.32
N LEU A 163 0.89 -9.56 12.37
CA LEU A 163 -0.47 -9.08 12.54
C LEU A 163 -1.20 -9.96 13.56
N LYS A 164 -1.81 -9.34 14.58
CA LYS A 164 -2.43 -10.05 15.72
C LYS A 164 -3.94 -9.88 15.82
N ARG A 165 -4.48 -8.84 15.20
CA ARG A 165 -5.91 -8.49 15.25
C ARG A 165 -6.29 -7.70 14.01
N LEU A 166 -7.57 -7.74 13.67
CA LEU A 166 -8.18 -6.80 12.73
C LEU A 166 -8.89 -5.69 13.53
N PRO A 167 -8.93 -4.46 13.00
CA PRO A 167 -9.67 -3.35 13.60
C PRO A 167 -11.18 -3.56 13.37
N TYR A 168 -12.01 -3.00 14.26
CA TYR A 168 -13.46 -3.19 14.20
C TYR A 168 -14.10 -2.44 13.02
N SER A 169 -13.52 -1.30 12.64
CA SER A 169 -14.09 -0.39 11.63
C SER A 169 -13.48 -0.52 10.23
N ILE A 170 -12.87 -1.67 9.91
CA ILE A 170 -12.37 -1.93 8.56
C ILE A 170 -13.51 -2.10 7.55
N HIS A 171 -13.39 -1.43 6.40
CA HIS A 171 -14.26 -1.63 5.25
C HIS A 171 -13.47 -2.28 4.11
N VAL A 172 -13.97 -3.43 3.62
CA VAL A 172 -13.46 -4.07 2.40
C VAL A 172 -14.65 -4.39 1.50
N GLY A 173 -14.71 -3.75 0.33
CA GLY A 173 -15.82 -3.92 -0.62
C GLY A 173 -15.81 -5.27 -1.34
N GLY A 174 -14.66 -5.94 -1.38
CA GLY A 174 -14.52 -7.31 -1.88
C GLY A 174 -14.12 -8.31 -0.79
N SER A 175 -13.11 -9.14 -1.07
CA SER A 175 -12.69 -10.22 -0.16
C SER A 175 -11.40 -9.86 0.59
N ILE A 176 -11.32 -10.28 1.85
CA ILE A 176 -10.04 -10.43 2.55
C ILE A 176 -9.46 -11.81 2.22
N LEU A 177 -8.22 -11.83 1.77
CA LEU A 177 -7.38 -13.03 1.67
C LEU A 177 -6.44 -13.08 2.88
N CYS A 178 -6.38 -14.21 3.55
CA CYS A 178 -5.48 -14.44 4.67
C CYS A 178 -5.06 -15.91 4.74
N ASP A 179 -3.96 -16.18 5.43
CA ASP A 179 -3.51 -17.55 5.68
C ASP A 179 -4.13 -18.14 6.96
N GLU A 180 -4.16 -19.47 7.04
CA GLU A 180 -4.64 -20.22 8.21
C GLU A 180 -3.93 -19.81 9.51
N ALA A 181 -2.65 -19.44 9.42
CA ALA A 181 -1.88 -19.02 10.59
C ALA A 181 -2.40 -17.70 11.14
N LEU A 182 -2.84 -16.75 10.32
CA LEU A 182 -3.47 -15.50 10.74
C LEU A 182 -4.83 -15.75 11.39
N ILE A 183 -5.64 -16.61 10.80
CA ILE A 183 -6.94 -17.03 11.35
C ILE A 183 -6.77 -17.61 12.75
N ARG A 184 -5.80 -18.51 12.94
CA ARG A 184 -5.56 -19.13 14.25
C ARG A 184 -5.06 -18.14 15.31
N ARG A 185 -4.50 -17.00 14.90
CA ARG A 185 -3.99 -15.95 15.80
C ARG A 185 -5.08 -14.98 16.25
N ILE A 186 -6.12 -14.76 15.44
CA ILE A 186 -7.16 -13.78 15.71
C ILE A 186 -8.35 -14.48 16.40
N PRO A 187 -8.80 -14.01 17.57
CA PRO A 187 -10.02 -14.52 18.20
C PRO A 187 -11.22 -14.41 17.26
N LEU A 188 -12.09 -15.42 17.21
CA LEU A 188 -13.26 -15.44 16.33
C LEU A 188 -14.22 -14.27 16.58
N GLU A 189 -14.32 -13.82 17.83
CA GLU A 189 -15.09 -12.65 18.27
C GLU A 189 -14.56 -11.32 17.72
N ASP A 190 -13.29 -11.26 17.33
CA ASP A 190 -12.66 -10.09 16.71
C ASP A 190 -12.74 -10.14 15.17
N LEU A 191 -13.32 -11.19 14.58
CA LEU A 191 -13.56 -11.23 13.14
C LEU A 191 -14.82 -10.43 12.79
N PRO A 192 -14.75 -9.51 11.81
CA PRO A 192 -15.92 -8.72 11.42
C PRO A 192 -17.04 -9.61 10.85
N LEU A 193 -18.21 -9.61 11.51
CA LEU A 193 -19.37 -10.45 11.20
C LEU A 193 -19.98 -10.25 9.80
N TYR A 194 -19.66 -9.15 9.11
CA TYR A 194 -20.24 -8.77 7.82
C TYR A 194 -19.35 -9.05 6.61
N MET A 195 -18.18 -9.67 6.81
CA MET A 195 -17.20 -9.81 5.74
C MET A 195 -17.36 -11.12 4.98
N SER A 196 -17.45 -11.02 3.65
CA SER A 196 -17.25 -12.14 2.74
C SER A 196 -15.76 -12.50 2.69
N ILE A 197 -15.25 -13.05 3.79
CA ILE A 197 -13.91 -13.64 3.85
C ILE A 197 -13.94 -14.81 2.88
N LYS A 198 -13.17 -14.74 1.78
CA LYS A 198 -13.01 -15.86 0.85
C LYS A 198 -11.72 -16.56 1.24
N TRP A 199 -11.90 -17.60 2.02
CA TRP A 199 -10.86 -18.44 2.57
C TRP A 199 -10.23 -19.27 1.45
N GLY A 200 -8.92 -19.47 1.51
CA GLY A 200 -8.25 -20.44 0.65
C GLY A 200 -8.73 -21.86 0.97
N LYS A 201 -9.67 -22.36 0.16
CA LYS A 201 -10.22 -23.73 0.07
C LYS A 201 -11.15 -24.20 1.19
N GLU A 202 -12.13 -25.00 0.76
CA GLU A 202 -13.35 -25.53 1.41
C GLU A 202 -13.18 -26.18 2.80
N GLU A 203 -11.97 -26.35 3.30
CA GLU A 203 -11.68 -27.00 4.60
C GLU A 203 -11.90 -26.06 5.80
N LEU A 204 -11.89 -24.73 5.61
CA LEU A 204 -12.01 -23.74 6.71
C LEU A 204 -13.46 -23.30 7.00
N GLU A 205 -14.40 -23.41 6.05
CA GLU A 205 -15.82 -23.16 6.34
C GLU A 205 -16.40 -24.17 7.33
N GLN A 206 -15.88 -25.40 7.29
CA GLN A 206 -16.26 -26.46 8.23
C GLN A 206 -15.67 -26.19 9.62
N ASP A 207 -14.38 -25.83 9.72
CA ASP A 207 -13.73 -25.47 11.00
C ASP A 207 -14.38 -24.23 11.65
N TYR A 208 -14.78 -23.24 10.86
CA TYR A 208 -15.49 -22.05 11.35
C TYR A 208 -16.89 -22.39 11.88
N LYS A 209 -17.66 -23.23 11.17
CA LYS A 209 -18.98 -23.71 11.64
C LYS A 209 -18.85 -24.50 12.94
N GLU A 210 -17.92 -25.46 12.99
CA GLU A 210 -17.67 -26.28 14.18
C GLU A 210 -17.24 -25.43 15.38
N ARG A 211 -16.44 -24.38 15.16
CA ARG A 211 -16.03 -23.46 16.24
C ARG A 211 -17.14 -22.53 16.71
N LEU A 212 -18.03 -22.09 15.82
CA LEU A 212 -19.22 -21.32 16.23
C LEU A 212 -20.22 -22.17 17.02
N GLU A 213 -20.42 -23.42 16.61
CA GLU A 213 -21.24 -24.39 17.34
C GLU A 213 -20.67 -24.63 18.75
N ALA A 214 -19.37 -24.89 18.87
CA ALA A 214 -18.70 -25.09 20.16
C ALA A 214 -18.79 -23.88 21.11
N LEU A 215 -18.74 -22.65 20.57
CA LEU A 215 -18.94 -21.43 21.36
C LEU A 215 -20.38 -21.28 21.85
N SER A 216 -21.36 -21.61 21.00
CA SER A 216 -22.78 -21.56 21.36
C SER A 216 -23.18 -22.60 22.42
N GLU A 217 -22.52 -23.77 22.43
CA GLU A 217 -22.74 -24.80 23.44
C GLU A 217 -22.13 -24.40 24.79
N ALA A 218 -20.95 -23.78 24.78
CA ALA A 218 -20.28 -23.31 26.00
C ALA A 218 -21.07 -22.23 26.77
N ASP A 219 -21.82 -21.38 26.05
CA ASP A 219 -22.69 -20.35 26.65
C ASP A 219 -24.03 -20.91 27.14
N SER A 220 -24.42 -22.12 26.72
CA SER A 220 -25.68 -22.77 27.11
C SER A 220 -25.59 -23.58 28.41
N ASP A 221 -24.38 -23.86 28.88
CA ASP A 221 -24.07 -24.62 30.10
C ASP A 221 -23.67 -23.73 31.31
N SER A 222 -23.78 -22.40 31.19
CA SER A 222 -23.56 -21.40 32.25
C SER A 222 -24.87 -20.79 32.77
#